data_AF-A0A927C8V7-F1
#
_entry.id   AF-A0A927C8V7-F1
#
_cell.length_a   1.000
_cell.length_b   1.000
_cell.length_c   1.000
_cell.angle_alpha   90.00
_cell.angle_beta   90.00
_cell.angle_gamma   90.00
#
_symmetry.space_group_name_H-M   'P 1'
#
loop_
_entity.id
_entity.type
_entity.pdbx_description
1 polymer ?
#
loop_
_entity_poly.entity_id
_entity_poly.type
_entity_poly.pdbx_seq_one_letter_code
_entity_poly.pdbx_strand_id
1 'polypeptide(L)' 'MIQIKTFTDTLHASAEIKANRFLDTLEASQYIETKYALIQTGEPHSFIKRSIMIVYHAKPGAEPDAQAVKRSG' A
#
# COMPACT_ATOMS: atom_id res chain seq x y z
N MET A 1 -14.83 -0.09 -8.91
CA MET A 1 -14.38 -1.20 -8.02
C MET A 1 -13.51 -0.60 -6.92
N ILE A 2 -13.69 -1.00 -5.66
CA ILE A 2 -12.78 -0.56 -4.57
C ILE A 2 -11.51 -1.40 -4.61
N GLN A 3 -10.34 -0.75 -4.52
CA GLN A 3 -9.03 -1.38 -4.41
C GLN A 3 -8.26 -0.81 -3.22
N ILE A 4 -7.27 -1.56 -2.76
CA ILE A 4 -6.38 -1.17 -1.67
C ILE A 4 -4.95 -1.34 -2.17
N LYS A 5 -4.15 -0.28 -2.07
CA LYS A 5 -2.71 -0.33 -2.35
C LYS A 5 -1.93 -0.09 -1.08
N THR A 6 -0.96 -0.96 -0.82
CA THR A 6 -0.19 -0.98 0.42
C THR A 6 1.26 -0.59 0.16
N PHE A 7 1.74 0.41 0.90
CA PHE A 7 3.12 0.89 0.87
C PHE A 7 3.80 0.52 2.17
N THR A 8 4.77 -0.38 2.10
CA THR A 8 5.51 -0.86 3.27
C THR A 8 7.00 -0.62 3.05
N ASP A 9 7.66 -0.07 4.06
CA ASP A 9 9.10 0.19 4.04
C ASP A 9 9.67 0.03 5.46
N THR A 10 11.00 -0.07 5.55
CA THR A 10 11.71 -0.12 6.85
C THR A 10 11.66 1.25 7.52
N LEU A 11 11.72 2.34 6.75
CA LEU A 11 11.58 3.71 7.23
C LEU A 11 10.19 4.27 6.89
N HIS A 12 9.53 4.86 7.88
CA HIS A 12 8.20 5.47 7.68
C HIS A 12 8.18 6.50 6.55
N ALA A 13 9.15 7.42 6.56
CA ALA A 13 9.24 8.51 5.59
C ALA A 13 9.34 7.99 4.16
N SER A 14 10.03 6.87 3.95
CA SER A 14 10.14 6.22 2.64
C SER A 14 8.79 5.67 2.16
N ALA A 15 8.01 5.04 3.05
CA ALA A 15 6.67 4.56 2.75
C ALA A 15 5.71 5.74 2.45
N GLU A 16 5.83 6.83 3.21
CA GLU A 16 5.02 8.04 3.04
C GLU A 16 5.28 8.74 1.70
N ILE A 17 6.54 8.88 1.30
CA ILE A 17 6.89 9.43 -0.02
C ILE A 17 6.26 8.61 -1.15
N LYS A 18 6.30 7.27 -1.06
CA LYS A 18 5.70 6.39 -2.07
C LYS A 18 4.17 6.49 -2.08
N ALA A 19 3.56 6.54 -0.91
CA ALA A 19 2.11 6.70 -0.76
C ALA A 19 1.63 8.03 -1.33
N ASN A 20 2.30 9.14 -1.01
CA ASN A 20 1.97 10.46 -1.54
C ASN A 20 2.10 10.53 -3.06
N ARG A 21 3.19 9.97 -3.62
CA ARG A 21 3.34 9.87 -5.08
C ARG A 21 2.20 9.10 -5.73
N PHE A 22 1.66 8.08 -5.07
CA PHE A 22 0.50 7.36 -5.59
C PHE A 22 -0.79 8.17 -5.46
N LEU A 23 -1.00 8.89 -4.34
CA LEU A 23 -2.13 9.80 -4.20
C LEU A 23 -2.14 10.86 -5.31
N ASP A 24 -0.97 11.38 -5.70
CA ASP A 24 -0.84 12.34 -6.81
C ASP A 24 -1.28 11.76 -8.17
N THR A 25 -1.33 10.43 -8.31
CA THR A 25 -1.84 9.77 -9.53
C THR A 25 -3.35 9.54 -9.52
N LEU A 26 -4.00 9.70 -8.37
CA LEU A 26 -5.43 9.50 -8.23
C LEU A 26 -6.20 10.79 -8.50
N GLU A 27 -7.31 10.69 -9.21
CA GLU A 27 -8.29 11.77 -9.22
C GLU A 27 -8.97 11.86 -7.84
N ALA A 28 -9.39 13.06 -7.43
CA ALA A 28 -10.02 13.27 -6.13
C ALA A 28 -11.28 12.40 -5.91
N SER A 29 -12.02 12.08 -6.98
CA SER A 29 -13.18 11.18 -6.97
C SER A 29 -12.82 9.70 -6.75
N GLN A 30 -11.56 9.33 -6.97
CA GLN A 30 -11.06 7.98 -6.76
C GLN A 30 -10.63 7.75 -5.31
N TYR A 31 -10.16 8.78 -4.61
CA TYR A 31 -9.69 8.63 -3.24
C TYR A 31 -10.84 8.36 -2.27
N ILE A 32 -10.65 7.39 -1.36
CA ILE A 32 -11.61 7.08 -0.30
C ILE A 32 -10.99 7.40 1.06
N GLU A 33 -9.90 6.71 1.42
CA GLU A 33 -9.24 6.90 2.71
C GLU A 33 -7.80 6.36 2.73
N THR A 34 -7.02 6.80 3.72
CA THR A 34 -5.67 6.30 4.03
C THR A 34 -5.66 5.70 5.43
N LYS A 35 -5.16 4.47 5.57
CA LYS A 35 -4.99 3.77 6.86
C LYS A 35 -3.53 3.50 7.14
N TYR A 36 -3.16 3.56 8.41
CA TYR A 36 -1.81 3.25 8.89
C TYR A 36 -1.83 1.96 9.69
N ALA A 37 -0.93 1.04 9.37
CA ALA A 37 -0.77 -0.23 10.07
C ALA A 37 0.67 -0.43 10.52
N LEU A 38 0.84 -1.00 11.71
CA LEU A 38 2.14 -1.48 12.19
C LEU A 38 2.20 -2.98 11.92
N ILE A 39 3.15 -3.39 11.07
CA ILE A 39 3.40 -4.80 10.78
C ILE A 39 4.59 -5.21 11.63
N GLN A 40 4.32 -5.95 12.71
CA GLN A 40 5.35 -6.65 13.45
C GLN A 40 5.67 -7.94 12.70
N THR A 41 6.84 -8.02 12.08
CA THR A 41 7.34 -9.29 11.56
C THR A 41 7.68 -10.16 12.77
N GLY A 42 7.12 -11.37 12.86
CA GLY A 42 7.04 -12.19 14.08
C GLY A 42 8.36 -12.68 14.68
N GLU A 43 9.51 -12.12 14.32
CA GLU A 43 10.77 -12.41 14.98
C GLU A 43 11.01 -11.41 16.14
N PRO A 44 11.57 -11.85 17.27
CA PRO A 44 11.75 -11.00 18.45
C PRO A 44 12.67 -9.79 18.22
N HIS A 45 13.47 -9.80 17.14
CA HIS A 45 14.37 -8.70 16.75
C HIS A 45 13.94 -8.01 15.45
N SER A 46 12.75 -8.33 14.93
CA SER A 46 12.31 -7.88 13.62
C SER A 46 11.76 -6.46 13.68
N PHE A 47 12.22 -5.62 12.76
CA PHE A 47 11.83 -4.22 12.63
C PHE A 47 10.31 -4.06 12.51
N ILE A 48 9.74 -3.09 13.23
CA ILE A 48 8.36 -2.67 13.01
C ILE A 48 8.29 -2.05 11.61
N LYS A 49 7.71 -2.77 10.65
CA LYS A 49 7.43 -2.21 9.34
C LYS A 49 6.19 -1.34 9.44
N ARG A 50 6.33 -0.07 9.11
CA ARG A 50 5.17 0.84 9.00
C ARG A 50 4.57 0.68 7.62
N SER A 51 3.27 0.49 7.58
CA SER A 51 2.51 0.30 6.35
C SER A 51 1.48 1.41 6.20
N ILE A 52 1.38 1.96 5.00
CA ILE A 52 0.38 2.96 4.61
C ILE A 52 -0.48 2.31 3.54
N MET A 53 -1.78 2.20 3.82
CA MET A 53 -2.77 1.58 2.93
C MET A 53 -3.66 2.68 2.37
N ILE A 54 -3.71 2.79 1.04
CA ILE A 54 -4.60 3.73 0.36
C ILE A 54 -5.76 2.95 -0.25
N VAL A 55 -6.97 3.31 0.15
CA VAL A 55 -8.22 2.75 -0.34
C VAL A 55 -8.77 3.70 -1.41
N TYR A 56 -9.06 3.18 -2.60
CA TYR A 56 -9.47 4.01 -3.74
C TYR A 56 -10.42 3.27 -4.69
N HIS A 57 -11.16 4.01 -5.51
CA HIS A 57 -11.88 3.50 -6.66
C HIS A 57 -10.95 3.36 -7.85
N ALA A 58 -10.71 2.12 -8.28
CA ALA A 58 -9.94 1.83 -9.48
C ALA A 58 -10.72 2.21 -10.75
N LYS A 59 -10.01 2.73 -11.76
CA LYS A 59 -10.59 2.99 -13.08
C LYS A 59 -11.08 1.66 -13.70
N PRO A 60 -12.19 1.66 -14.44
CA PRO A 60 -12.63 0.48 -15.17
C PRO A 60 -11.49 -0.03 -16.07
N GLY A 61 -11.07 -1.29 -15.89
CA GLY A 61 -9.97 -1.90 -16.65
C GLY A 61 -8.58 -1.80 -16.01
N ALA A 62 -8.44 -1.19 -14.83
CA ALA A 62 -7.19 -1.28 -14.07
C ALA A 62 -7.03 -2.69 -13.49
N GLU A 63 -6.02 -3.44 -13.94
CA GLU A 63 -5.67 -4.73 -13.37
C GLU A 63 -5.37 -4.57 -11.87
N PRO A 64 -5.86 -5.48 -11.00
CA PRO A 64 -5.49 -5.47 -9.60
C PRO A 64 -3.97 -5.65 -9.47
N ASP A 65 -3.32 -4.81 -8.65
CA ASP A 65 -1.86 -4.83 -8.41
C ASP A 65 -1.45 -6.27 -8.01
N ALA A 66 -0.84 -6.99 -8.95
CA ALA A 66 -0.46 -8.39 -8.80
C ALA A 66 0.81 -8.50 -7.94
N GLN A 67 0.72 -8.13 -6.67
CA GLN A 67 1.73 -8.46 -5.66
C GLN A 67 1.19 -9.50 -4.69
N ALA A 68 0.93 -10.71 -5.19
CA ALA A 68 0.96 -11.90 -4.33
C ALA A 68 1.20 -13.15 -5.17
N VAL A 69 2.28 -13.86 -4.82
CA VAL A 69 2.55 -15.27 -5.12
C VAL A 69 3.20 -15.58 -6.49
N LYS A 70 4.50 -15.26 -6.64
CA LYS A 70 5.41 -16.22 -7.28
C LYS A 70 5.63 -17.37 -6.28
N ARG A 71 4.81 -18.42 -6.35
CA ARG A 71 5.23 -19.74 -5.86
C ARG A 71 6.07 -20.33 -6.97
N SER A 72 7.39 -20.24 -6.82
CA SER A 72 8.31 -21.06 -7.59
C SER A 72 7.99 -22.53 -7.27
N GLY A 73 7.55 -23.27 -8.29
CA GLY A 73 7.68 -24.73 -8.33
C GLY A 73 9.03 -25.11 -8.88
#